data_AF-A0A969EKE7-F1
#
_entry.id   AF-A0A969EKE7-F1
#
_cell.length_a   1.000
_cell.length_b   1.000
_cell.length_c   1.000
_cell.angle_alpha   90.00
_cell.angle_beta   90.00
_cell.angle_gamma   90.00
#
_symmetry.space_group_name_H-M   'P 1'
#
loop_
_entity.id
_entity.type
_entity.pdbx_description
1 polymer ?
#
loop_
_entity_poly.entity_id
_entity_poly.type
_entity_poly.pdbx_seq_one_letter_code
_entity_poly.pdbx_strand_id
1 'polypeptide(L)'
;MKFLFTFIFLVAYVCSSAQEFAFEFWHTGKIVLEEGDTLRGNIKYDLQNDLVQFQITNNIETFTARKVLMFDIFDETIKRYRQFYSLPYASVTQYKSLMFLSCWKKENLPCFAESF
;
A
#
# COMPACT_ATOMS: atom_id res chain seq x y z
N MET A 1 -7.97 10.07 46.54
CA MET A 1 -7.96 8.76 45.87
C MET A 1 -8.83 8.73 44.61
N LYS A 2 -10.13 9.10 44.65
CA LYS A 2 -11.01 9.13 43.45
C LYS A 2 -10.52 10.04 42.32
N PHE A 3 -10.09 11.27 42.64
CA PHE A 3 -9.56 12.23 41.65
C PHE A 3 -8.28 11.77 40.93
N LEU A 4 -7.46 10.94 41.58
CA LEU A 4 -6.24 10.40 40.97
C LEU A 4 -6.59 9.38 39.88
N PHE A 5 -7.58 8.52 40.14
CA PHE A 5 -8.04 7.52 39.18
C PHE A 5 -8.70 8.16 37.95
N THR A 6 -9.51 9.22 38.13
CA THR A 6 -10.10 9.96 37.00
C THR A 6 -9.04 10.66 36.15
N PHE A 7 -7.99 11.20 36.76
CA PHE A 7 -6.89 11.83 36.03
C PHE A 7 -6.11 10.81 35.20
N ILE A 8 -5.81 9.62 35.75
CA ILE A 8 -5.15 8.53 35.02
C ILE A 8 -6.00 8.05 33.82
N PHE A 9 -7.31 7.95 34.00
CA PHE A 9 -8.22 7.54 32.92
C PHE A 9 -8.32 8.59 31.80
N LEU A 10 -8.26 9.88 32.15
CA LEU A 10 -8.25 10.98 31.19
C LEU A 10 -6.96 10.98 30.36
N VAL A 11 -5.80 10.76 30.99
CA VAL A 11 -4.49 10.71 30.31
C VAL A 11 -4.40 9.49 29.36
N ALA A 12 -4.93 8.34 29.77
CA ALA A 12 -4.95 7.14 28.93
C ALA A 12 -5.80 7.32 27.66
N TYR A 13 -6.89 8.10 27.71
CA TYR A 13 -7.73 8.39 26.56
C TYR A 13 -7.00 9.22 25.49
N VAL A 14 -6.10 10.13 25.88
CA VAL A 14 -5.38 11.00 24.93
C VAL A 14 -4.29 10.25 24.17
N CYS A 15 -3.77 9.14 24.71
CA CYS A 15 -2.74 8.33 24.07
C CYS A 15 -3.28 7.27 23.08
N SER A 16 -4.59 7.17 22.87
CA SER A 16 -5.22 6.05 22.12
C SER A 16 -5.24 6.16 20.59
N SER A 17 -4.56 7.13 19.97
CA SER A 17 -4.53 7.23 18.50
C SER A 17 -3.17 7.63 17.96
N ALA A 18 -2.49 6.72 17.24
CA ALA A 18 -1.40 7.06 16.31
C ALA A 18 -0.92 5.85 15.44
N GLN A 19 -1.79 4.92 15.02
CA GLN A 19 -1.36 3.97 13.98
C GLN A 19 -1.37 4.68 12.63
N GLU A 20 -0.21 5.21 12.24
CA GLU A 20 0.02 5.74 10.89
C GLU A 20 0.25 4.58 9.94
N PHE A 21 -0.62 4.43 8.95
CA PHE A 21 -0.46 3.41 7.93
C PHE A 21 0.25 3.97 6.71
N ALA A 22 1.19 3.21 6.17
CA ALA A 22 1.96 3.67 5.03
C ALA A 22 1.09 3.97 3.80
N PHE A 23 -0.03 3.27 3.58
CA PHE A 23 -0.90 3.54 2.42
C PHE A 23 -1.55 4.93 2.43
N GLU A 24 -1.58 5.62 3.59
CA GLU A 24 -2.17 6.95 3.72
C GLU A 24 -1.32 8.07 3.09
N PHE A 25 -0.02 7.81 2.93
CA PHE A 25 0.98 8.78 2.48
C PHE A 25 1.37 8.61 1.01
N TRP A 26 1.91 9.69 0.45
CA TRP A 26 2.56 9.66 -0.86
C TRP A 26 4.00 9.17 -0.71
N HIS A 27 4.39 8.22 -1.55
CA HIS A 27 5.72 7.62 -1.56
C HIS A 27 6.41 7.87 -2.89
N THR A 28 7.72 8.03 -2.87
CA THR A 28 8.49 8.01 -4.12
C THR A 28 8.59 6.57 -4.64
N GLY A 29 8.36 6.35 -5.92
CA GLY A 29 8.45 5.03 -6.52
C GLY A 29 8.27 5.00 -8.03
N LYS A 30 8.00 3.81 -8.58
CA LYS A 30 7.64 3.63 -9.99
C LYS A 30 6.48 2.65 -10.20
N ILE A 31 5.74 2.86 -11.28
CA ILE A 31 4.66 2.00 -11.76
C ILE A 31 5.06 1.46 -13.11
N VAL A 32 4.97 0.15 -13.30
CA VAL A 32 5.15 -0.53 -14.58
C VAL A 32 3.76 -0.90 -15.10
N LEU A 33 3.38 -0.31 -16.23
CA LEU A 33 2.09 -0.55 -16.88
C LEU A 33 2.14 -1.82 -17.74
N GLU A 34 0.97 -2.42 -17.97
CA GLU A 34 0.82 -3.58 -18.86
C GLU A 34 1.27 -3.30 -20.29
N GLU A 35 1.02 -2.07 -20.76
CA GLU A 35 1.38 -1.61 -22.12
C GLU A 35 2.89 -1.40 -22.32
N GLY A 36 3.71 -1.55 -21.25
CA GLY A 36 5.17 -1.51 -21.30
C GLY A 36 5.80 -0.21 -20.80
N ASP A 37 5.00 0.83 -20.54
CA ASP A 37 5.48 2.10 -20.01
C ASP A 37 5.82 2.01 -18.52
N THR A 38 6.85 2.76 -18.09
CA THR A 38 7.22 2.88 -16.68
C THR A 38 7.14 4.33 -16.22
N LEU A 39 6.23 4.60 -15.29
CA LEU A 39 6.03 5.90 -14.67
C LEU A 39 6.88 6.00 -13.40
N ARG A 40 7.53 7.14 -13.15
CA ARG A 40 8.37 7.38 -11.97
C ARG A 40 7.96 8.68 -11.28
N GLY A 41 7.72 8.65 -9.98
CA GLY A 41 7.22 9.81 -9.25
C GLY A 41 6.56 9.45 -7.93
N ASN A 42 5.66 10.32 -7.47
CA ASN A 42 4.93 10.10 -6.23
C ASN A 42 3.74 9.18 -6.48
N ILE A 43 3.63 8.17 -5.62
CA ILE A 43 2.65 7.10 -5.70
C ILE A 43 1.91 7.03 -4.38
N LYS A 44 0.58 6.90 -4.45
CA LYS A 44 -0.26 6.51 -3.33
C LYS A 44 -1.03 5.26 -3.73
N TYR A 45 -1.26 4.34 -2.80
CA TYR A 45 -1.89 3.06 -3.13
C TYR A 45 -3.02 2.75 -2.15
N ASP A 46 -4.01 2.02 -2.64
CA ASP A 46 -5.13 1.48 -1.88
C ASP A 46 -5.30 0.01 -2.26
N LEU A 47 -4.83 -0.88 -1.40
CA LEU A 47 -4.92 -2.33 -1.63
C LEU A 47 -6.34 -2.86 -1.45
N GLN A 48 -7.19 -2.19 -0.67
CA GLN A 48 -8.55 -2.64 -0.42
C GLN A 48 -9.42 -2.45 -1.66
N ASN A 49 -9.16 -1.39 -2.43
CA ASN A 49 -9.86 -1.07 -3.66
C ASN A 49 -9.09 -1.44 -4.94
N ASP A 50 -7.91 -2.06 -4.82
CA ASP A 50 -7.01 -2.40 -5.94
C ASP A 50 -6.65 -1.20 -6.84
N LEU A 51 -6.36 -0.05 -6.20
CA LEU A 51 -6.04 1.21 -6.87
C LEU A 51 -4.61 1.67 -6.56
N VAL A 52 -3.98 2.28 -7.57
CA VAL A 52 -2.73 3.03 -7.41
C VAL A 52 -2.86 4.39 -8.09
N GLN A 53 -2.48 5.43 -7.38
CA GLN A 53 -2.54 6.81 -7.81
C GLN A 53 -1.12 7.30 -8.10
N PHE A 54 -0.96 7.97 -9.22
CA PHE A 54 0.29 8.57 -9.66
C PHE A 54 0.13 10.08 -9.77
N GLN A 55 1.01 10.82 -9.12
CA GLN A 55 0.99 12.28 -9.17
C GLN A 55 1.87 12.79 -10.31
N ILE A 56 1.23 13.42 -11.30
CA ILE A 56 1.85 14.24 -12.34
C ILE A 56 1.77 15.69 -11.85
N THR A 57 2.70 16.56 -12.27
CA THR A 57 2.88 17.95 -11.81
C THR A 57 1.62 18.66 -11.28
N ASN A 58 0.50 18.63 -12.03
CA ASN A 58 -0.78 19.21 -11.61
C ASN A 58 -1.98 18.23 -11.59
N ASN A 59 -1.78 16.95 -11.90
CA ASN A 59 -2.89 15.98 -12.05
C ASN A 59 -2.59 14.68 -11.31
N ILE A 60 -3.63 14.01 -10.82
CA ILE A 60 -3.53 12.68 -10.22
C ILE A 60 -4.19 11.69 -11.18
N GLU A 61 -3.40 10.75 -11.69
CA GLU A 61 -3.90 9.64 -12.49
C GLU A 61 -4.12 8.43 -11.58
N THR A 62 -5.23 7.72 -11.78
CA THR A 62 -5.55 6.52 -10.99
C THR A 62 -5.58 5.31 -11.91
N PHE A 63 -4.83 4.29 -11.55
CA PHE A 63 -4.76 3.01 -12.25
C PHE A 63 -5.33 1.91 -11.37
N THR A 64 -5.89 0.88 -12.02
CA THR A 64 -6.34 -0.34 -11.36
C THR A 64 -5.33 -1.46 -11.59
N ALA A 65 -5.41 -2.53 -10.80
CA ALA A 65 -4.57 -3.72 -10.96
C ALA A 65 -4.60 -4.34 -12.37
N ARG A 66 -5.62 -4.05 -13.19
CA ARG A 66 -5.67 -4.49 -14.60
C ARG A 66 -4.67 -3.79 -15.52
N LYS A 67 -4.37 -2.51 -15.28
CA LYS A 67 -3.48 -1.71 -16.16
C LYS A 67 -2.03 -1.70 -15.69
N VAL A 68 -1.78 -2.21 -14.49
CA VAL A 68 -0.49 -2.16 -13.82
C VAL A 68 0.03 -3.57 -13.71
N LEU A 69 1.28 -3.83 -14.06
CA LEU A 69 1.94 -5.11 -13.82
C LEU A 69 2.53 -5.17 -12.40
N MET A 70 3.20 -4.07 -12.04
CA MET A 70 3.94 -3.95 -10.79
C MET A 70 4.05 -2.48 -10.43
N PHE A 71 4.10 -2.17 -9.15
CA PHE A 71 4.64 -0.90 -8.67
C PHE A 71 5.57 -1.12 -7.49
N ASP A 72 6.53 -0.22 -7.32
CA ASP A 72 7.34 -0.16 -6.12
C ASP A 72 7.21 1.19 -5.43
N ILE A 73 7.40 1.17 -4.12
CA ILE A 73 7.41 2.37 -3.28
C ILE A 73 8.60 2.31 -2.34
N PHE A 74 9.18 3.46 -2.06
CA PHE A 74 10.11 3.64 -0.96
C PHE A 74 9.34 4.10 0.27
N ASP A 75 9.20 3.22 1.26
CA ASP A 75 8.59 3.59 2.53
C ASP A 75 9.61 4.34 3.39
N GLU A 76 9.34 5.61 3.66
CA GLU A 76 10.21 6.46 4.46
C GLU A 76 10.22 6.11 5.96
N THR A 77 9.18 5.46 6.48
CA THR A 77 9.06 5.13 7.91
C THR A 77 10.00 3.99 8.29
N ILE A 78 10.05 2.94 7.45
CA ILE A 78 10.90 1.76 7.64
C ILE A 78 12.17 1.79 6.79
N LYS A 79 12.36 2.83 5.96
CA LYS A 79 13.49 3.02 5.03
C LYS A 79 13.75 1.80 4.15
N ARG A 80 12.68 1.22 3.58
CA ARG A 80 12.75 0.02 2.72
C ARG A 80 11.89 0.16 1.48
N TYR A 81 12.34 -0.47 0.41
CA TYR A 81 11.52 -0.65 -0.79
C TYR A 81 10.51 -1.77 -0.57
N ARG A 82 9.26 -1.50 -0.97
CA ARG A 82 8.21 -2.50 -1.08
C ARG A 82 7.77 -2.61 -2.53
N GLN A 83 7.51 -3.85 -2.95
CA GLN A 83 7.08 -4.15 -4.30
C GLN A 83 5.71 -4.81 -4.25
N PHE A 84 4.84 -4.38 -5.15
CA PHE A 84 3.50 -4.86 -5.30
C PHE A 84 3.31 -5.34 -6.73
N TYR A 85 2.65 -6.47 -6.88
CA TYR A 85 2.40 -7.10 -8.17
C TYR A 85 0.91 -7.28 -8.36
N SER A 86 0.44 -7.03 -9.58
CA SER A 86 -0.91 -7.37 -9.97
C SER A 86 -0.96 -8.86 -10.29
N LEU A 87 -1.54 -9.62 -9.38
CA LEU A 87 -1.66 -11.06 -9.54
C LEU A 87 -3.13 -11.45 -9.64
N PRO A 88 -3.46 -12.38 -10.54
CA PRO A 88 -4.82 -12.81 -10.70
C PRO A 88 -5.17 -13.80 -9.57
N TYR A 89 -6.12 -13.42 -8.73
CA TYR A 89 -6.59 -14.19 -7.59
C TYR A 89 -8.01 -14.71 -7.83
N ALA A 90 -8.23 -15.98 -7.52
CA ALA A 90 -9.54 -16.61 -7.67
C ALA A 90 -10.39 -16.29 -6.44
N SER A 91 -11.54 -15.64 -6.62
CA SER A 91 -12.52 -15.52 -5.55
C SER A 91 -13.29 -16.84 -5.37
N VAL A 92 -14.14 -16.92 -4.34
CA VAL A 92 -14.96 -18.11 -4.02
C VAL A 92 -15.88 -18.49 -5.19
N THR A 93 -16.24 -17.53 -6.03
CA THR A 93 -16.86 -17.78 -7.34
C THR A 93 -15.74 -17.84 -8.37
N GLN A 94 -15.81 -18.75 -9.35
CA GLN A 94 -14.70 -19.11 -10.27
C GLN A 94 -14.19 -17.99 -11.20
N TYR A 95 -14.46 -16.72 -10.91
CA TYR A 95 -13.96 -15.54 -11.59
C TYR A 95 -12.61 -15.09 -11.01
N LYS A 96 -11.62 -14.94 -11.88
CA LYS A 96 -10.26 -14.51 -11.52
C LYS A 96 -10.16 -13.00 -11.69
N SER A 97 -10.04 -12.25 -10.59
CA SER A 97 -9.80 -10.80 -10.62
C SER A 97 -8.32 -10.52 -10.38
N LEU A 98 -7.77 -9.49 -11.03
CA LEU A 98 -6.43 -8.99 -10.69
C LEU A 98 -6.54 -8.14 -9.43
N MET A 99 -5.64 -8.41 -8.48
CA MET A 99 -5.50 -7.66 -7.25
C MET A 99 -4.03 -7.35 -6.98
N PHE A 100 -3.78 -6.28 -6.21
CA PHE A 100 -2.42 -5.94 -5.80
C PHE A 100 -1.99 -6.77 -4.60
N LEU A 101 -0.92 -7.54 -4.77
CA LEU A 101 -0.32 -8.32 -3.70
C LEU A 101 1.07 -7.81 -3.38
N SER A 102 1.35 -7.64 -2.08
CA SER A 102 2.69 -7.31 -1.62
C SER A 102 3.60 -8.53 -1.79
N CYS A 103 4.78 -8.33 -2.37
CA CYS A 103 5.79 -9.37 -2.45
C CYS A 103 6.93 -9.06 -1.48
N TRP A 104 7.22 -10.02 -0.61
CA TRP A 104 8.46 -10.04 0.17
C TRP A 104 9.47 -10.94 -0.54
N LYS A 105 10.52 -10.32 -1.10
CA LYS A 105 11.64 -11.08 -1.67
C LYS A 105 12.68 -11.34 -0.58
N LYS A 106 12.74 -12.58 -0.11
CA LYS A 106 13.92 -13.10 0.60
C LYS A 106 14.95 -13.48 -0.46
N GLU A 107 16.23 -13.16 -0.24
CA GLU A 107 17.31 -13.42 -1.21
C GLU A 107 17.19 -14.85 -1.79
N ASN A 108 17.13 -14.93 -3.12
CA ASN A 108 17.00 -16.16 -3.92
C ASN A 108 15.72 -17.00 -3.78
N LEU A 109 14.64 -16.47 -3.21
CA LEU A 109 13.33 -17.15 -3.16
C LEU A 109 12.26 -16.45 -4.03
N PRO A 110 11.26 -17.20 -4.53
CA PRO A 110 10.11 -16.62 -5.23
C PRO A 110 9.34 -15.67 -4.30
N CYS A 111 8.69 -14.66 -4.90
CA CYS A 111 7.81 -13.74 -4.20
C CYS A 111 6.71 -14.49 -3.43
N PHE A 112 6.69 -14.37 -2.10
CA PHE A 112 5.52 -14.74 -1.31
C PHE A 112 4.55 -13.57 -1.31
N ALA A 113 3.36 -13.81 -1.86
CA ALA A 113 2.30 -12.84 -1.98
C ALA A 113 1.36 -12.95 -0.77
N GLU A 114 1.23 -11.89 0.00
CA GLU A 114 0.28 -11.80 1.12
C GLU A 114 -0.85 -10.82 0.77
N SER A 115 -2.10 -11.29 0.95
CA SER A 115 -3.31 -10.45 0.96
C SER A 115 -3.56 -9.99 2.40
N PHE A 116 -3.71 -8.67 2.61
CA PHE A 116 -4.08 -8.09 3.90
C PHE A 116 -5.59 -8.09 4.12
#